data_AF-A0AAQ3C443-F1
#
_entry.id   AF-A0AAQ3C443-F1
#
_cell.length_a   1.000
_cell.length_b   1.000
_cell.length_c   1.000
_cell.angle_alpha   90.00
_cell.angle_beta   90.00
_cell.angle_gamma   90.00
#
_symmetry.space_group_name_H-M   'P 1'
#
loop_
_entity.id
_entity.type
_entity.pdbx_description
1 polymer ?
#
loop_
_entity_poly.entity_id
_entity_poly.type
_entity_poly.pdbx_seq_one_letter_code
_entity_poly.pdbx_strand_id
1 'polypeptide(L)'
;MLTGQRREDLCALRWQDIREDKLWVIQRKTGARLAMTLDLYLQLGDYPLRLREVLARCRLPGPSDYLLNSQRSRLNRRPGGALVPDTLTKGFSRRMDKCGRVQEIYPPSFHEIRSLSSRMYLAQYGTEFHLRAAGT
;
A
#
# COMPACT_ATOMS: atom_id res chain seq x y z
N MET A 1 1.73 -1.23 3.81
CA MET A 1 1.77 -0.94 5.25
C MET A 1 1.05 0.35 5.55
N LEU A 2 1.63 1.52 5.28
CA LEU A 2 1.11 2.81 5.70
C LEU A 2 -0.41 3.03 5.53
N THR A 3 -1.00 2.74 4.37
CA THR A 3 -2.45 2.96 4.17
C THR A 3 -3.33 1.81 4.66
N GLY A 4 -2.77 0.67 5.05
CA GLY A 4 -3.51 -0.52 5.48
C GLY A 4 -4.41 -1.18 4.41
N GLN A 5 -4.38 -0.74 3.15
CA GLN A 5 -5.34 -1.20 2.12
C GLN A 5 -4.99 -2.57 1.50
N ARG A 6 -5.99 -3.24 0.93
CA ARG A 6 -5.79 -4.51 0.20
C ARG A 6 -5.02 -4.26 -1.10
N ARG A 7 -4.37 -5.29 -1.63
CA ARG A 7 -3.58 -5.17 -2.87
C ARG A 7 -4.43 -4.71 -4.06
N GLU A 8 -5.68 -5.17 -4.17
CA GLU A 8 -6.58 -4.77 -5.26
C GLU A 8 -6.95 -3.30 -5.16
N ASP A 9 -7.20 -2.81 -3.95
CA ASP A 9 -7.50 -1.41 -3.67
C ASP A 9 -6.26 -0.54 -3.97
N LEU A 10 -5.07 -0.94 -3.50
CA LEU A 10 -3.80 -0.24 -3.77
C LEU A 10 -3.49 -0.09 -5.26
N CYS A 11 -3.69 -1.15 -6.03
CA CYS A 11 -3.48 -1.16 -7.49
C CYS A 11 -4.47 -0.27 -8.25
N ALA A 12 -5.61 0.07 -7.65
CA ALA A 12 -6.64 0.88 -8.26
C ALA A 12 -6.48 2.38 -7.98
N LEU A 13 -5.70 2.76 -6.96
CA LEU A 13 -5.55 4.15 -6.54
C LEU A 13 -4.91 5.02 -7.63
N ARG A 14 -5.50 6.19 -7.82
CA ARG A 14 -5.08 7.20 -8.79
C ARG A 14 -4.72 8.52 -8.14
N TRP A 15 -3.99 9.36 -8.85
CA TRP A 15 -3.67 10.71 -8.38
C TRP A 15 -4.92 11.58 -8.19
N GLN A 16 -5.95 11.37 -8.99
CA GLN A 16 -7.26 12.04 -8.85
C GLN A 16 -7.98 11.70 -7.53
N ASP A 17 -7.61 10.59 -6.87
CA ASP A 17 -8.20 10.21 -5.58
C ASP A 17 -7.59 11.00 -4.42
N ILE A 18 -6.60 11.85 -4.70
CA ILE A 18 -6.00 12.77 -3.73
C ILE A 18 -6.62 14.15 -3.93
N ARG A 19 -7.32 14.63 -2.90
CA ARG A 19 -7.97 15.94 -2.87
C ARG A 19 -8.06 16.45 -1.43
N GLU A 20 -7.97 17.76 -1.25
CA GLU A 20 -8.09 18.41 0.07
C GLU A 20 -7.11 17.81 1.11
N ASP A 21 -5.87 17.57 0.68
CA ASP A 21 -4.82 16.97 1.51
C ASP A 21 -5.17 15.60 2.13
N LYS A 22 -6.06 14.87 1.45
CA LYS A 22 -6.48 13.52 1.82
C LYS A 22 -6.42 12.57 0.63
N LEU A 23 -6.03 11.33 0.89
CA LEU A 23 -6.19 10.21 -0.02
C LEU A 23 -7.54 9.55 0.25
N TRP A 24 -8.41 9.58 -0.75
CA TRP A 24 -9.72 8.95 -0.72
C TRP A 24 -9.64 7.52 -1.24
N VAL A 25 -10.20 6.57 -0.51
CA VAL A 25 -10.17 5.16 -0.87
C VAL A 25 -11.56 4.57 -0.74
N ILE A 26 -12.01 3.87 -1.78
CA ILE A 26 -13.21 3.05 -1.75
C ILE A 26 -12.77 1.59 -1.74
N GLN A 27 -12.96 0.89 -0.62
CA GLN A 27 -12.59 -0.51 -0.50
C GLN A 27 -13.52 -1.37 -1.35
N ARG A 28 -12.98 -2.08 -2.33
CA ARG A 28 -13.79 -2.89 -3.27
C ARG A 28 -14.54 -4.03 -2.58
N LYS A 29 -13.94 -4.63 -1.55
CA LYS A 29 -14.54 -5.79 -0.85
C LYS A 29 -15.71 -5.42 0.05
N THR A 30 -15.62 -4.28 0.75
CA THR A 30 -16.57 -3.89 1.80
C THR A 30 -17.42 -2.68 1.43
N GLY A 31 -17.05 -1.93 0.39
CA GLY A 31 -17.68 -0.66 0.02
C GLY A 31 -17.31 0.51 0.94
N ALA A 32 -16.48 0.29 1.96
CA ALA A 32 -16.09 1.32 2.92
C ALA A 32 -15.38 2.48 2.22
N ARG A 33 -15.78 3.71 2.56
CA ARG A 33 -15.20 4.95 2.04
C ARG A 33 -14.33 5.58 3.12
N LEU A 34 -13.03 5.64 2.85
CA LEU A 34 -12.02 6.13 3.77
C LEU A 34 -11.38 7.40 3.20
N ALA A 35 -11.07 8.34 4.09
CA ALA A 35 -10.26 9.50 3.77
C ALA A 35 -9.07 9.54 4.74
N MET A 36 -7.86 9.34 4.22
CA MET A 36 -6.62 9.35 5.00
C MET A 36 -5.88 10.66 4.77
N THR A 37 -5.45 11.35 5.82
CA THR A 37 -4.64 12.58 5.66
C THR A 37 -3.30 12.25 4.99
N LEU A 38 -2.75 13.15 4.18
CA LEU A 38 -1.42 12.94 3.60
C LEU A 38 -0.31 13.00 4.65
N ASP A 39 -0.57 13.55 5.83
CA ASP A 39 0.33 13.51 6.98
C ASP A 39 0.20 12.23 7.82
N LEU A 40 -0.58 11.25 7.36
CA LEU A 40 -0.64 9.92 7.98
C LEU A 40 0.78 9.39 8.18
N TYR A 41 1.05 9.02 9.43
CA TYR A 41 2.37 8.67 9.92
C TYR A 41 2.35 7.27 10.53
N LEU A 42 3.43 6.52 10.32
CA LEU A 42 3.65 5.22 10.94
C LEU A 42 5.14 5.05 11.24
N GLN A 43 5.47 4.73 12.49
CA GLN A 43 6.84 4.44 12.90
C GLN A 43 7.15 2.96 12.68
N LEU A 44 8.11 2.64 11.81
CA LEU A 44 8.56 1.26 11.54
C LEU A 44 9.97 1.03 12.06
N GLY A 45 10.09 0.59 13.32
CA GLY A 45 11.40 0.52 13.99
C GLY A 45 12.02 1.91 14.06
N ASP A 46 13.23 2.08 13.52
CA ASP A 46 13.89 3.38 13.40
C ASP A 46 13.52 4.15 12.12
N TYR A 47 12.64 3.60 11.28
CA TYR A 47 12.25 4.18 10.00
C TYR A 47 10.87 4.85 10.08
N PRO A 48 10.80 6.19 10.12
CA PRO A 48 9.54 6.91 10.01
C PRO A 48 8.98 6.85 8.59
N LEU A 49 7.67 6.64 8.46
CA LEU A 49 6.96 6.69 7.18
C LEU A 49 5.86 7.74 7.25
N ARG A 50 5.87 8.70 6.32
CA ARG A 50 4.78 9.67 6.11
C ARG A 50 4.18 9.51 4.72
N LEU A 51 2.86 9.60 4.61
CA LEU A 51 2.15 9.27 3.36
C LEU A 51 2.54 10.22 2.23
N ARG A 52 2.64 11.52 2.51
CA ARG A 52 3.11 12.56 1.60
C ARG A 52 4.48 12.23 0.98
N GLU A 53 5.43 11.79 1.79
CA GLU A 53 6.79 11.45 1.35
C GLU A 53 6.81 10.18 0.49
N VAL A 54 6.03 9.17 0.88
CA VAL A 54 5.89 7.93 0.09
C VAL A 54 5.25 8.25 -1.26
N LEU A 55 4.22 9.09 -1.29
CA LEU A 55 3.56 9.53 -2.53
C LEU A 55 4.52 10.31 -3.44
N ALA A 56 5.36 11.18 -2.90
CA ALA A 56 6.38 11.88 -3.67
C ALA A 56 7.34 10.89 -4.37
N ARG A 57 7.76 9.82 -3.65
CA ARG A 57 8.60 8.75 -4.24
C ARG A 57 7.86 7.96 -5.33
N CYS A 58 6.56 7.74 -5.18
CA CYS A 58 5.74 7.07 -6.19
C CYS A 58 5.63 7.86 -7.52
N ARG A 59 5.88 9.18 -7.53
CA ARG A 59 5.89 10.00 -8.75
C ARG A 59 7.20 9.95 -9.53
N LEU A 60 8.31 9.63 -8.88
CA LEU A 60 9.64 9.63 -9.51
C LEU A 60 9.76 8.78 -10.78
N PRO A 61 9.09 7.61 -10.91
CA PRO A 61 9.28 6.75 -12.07
C PRO A 61 8.69 7.29 -13.39
N GLY A 62 7.95 8.41 -13.36
CA GLY A 62 7.40 9.06 -14.55
C GLY A 62 5.88 9.22 -14.52
N PRO A 63 5.29 9.79 -15.60
CA PRO A 63 3.87 10.09 -15.66
C PRO A 63 3.02 8.81 -15.65
N SER A 64 1.95 8.83 -14.85
CA SER A 64 1.00 7.74 -14.69
C SER A 64 -0.26 8.29 -14.01
N ASP A 65 -1.44 7.81 -14.36
CA ASP A 65 -2.67 8.13 -13.64
C ASP A 65 -2.74 7.43 -12.27
N TYR A 66 -2.06 6.29 -12.16
CA TYR A 66 -2.05 5.43 -10.98
C TYR A 66 -0.92 5.81 -10.01
N LEU A 67 -1.19 5.71 -8.70
CA LEU A 67 -0.18 5.90 -7.65
C LEU A 67 0.90 4.81 -7.72
N LEU A 68 0.47 3.56 -7.94
CA LEU A 68 1.33 2.42 -8.17
C LEU A 68 1.18 1.98 -9.62
N ASN A 69 2.26 2.07 -10.38
CA ASN A 69 2.24 1.81 -11.80
C ASN A 69 3.33 0.80 -12.21
N SER A 70 3.15 0.22 -13.38
CA SER A 70 4.16 -0.64 -13.99
C SER A 70 4.99 0.18 -14.99
N GLN A 71 6.28 0.32 -14.72
CA GLN A 71 7.23 0.96 -15.64
C GLN A 71 7.76 0.01 -16.72
N ARG A 72 7.46 -1.29 -16.61
CA ARG A 72 7.88 -2.26 -17.61
C ARG A 72 6.89 -2.29 -18.75
N SER A 73 7.36 -1.99 -19.95
CA SER A 73 6.63 -2.31 -21.17
C SER A 73 6.39 -3.83 -21.23
N ARG A 74 5.16 -4.23 -21.54
CA ARG A 74 4.80 -5.61 -21.88
C ARG A 74 4.04 -5.59 -23.20
N LEU A 75 4.03 -6.73 -23.90
CA LEU A 75 3.49 -6.89 -25.25
C LEU A 75 2.16 -6.14 -25.50
N ASN A 76 1.27 -6.08 -24.50
CA ASN A 76 -0.04 -5.43 -24.58
C ASN A 76 -0.28 -4.33 -23.51
N ARG A 77 0.77 -3.78 -22.88
CA ARG A 77 0.63 -2.73 -21.85
C ARG A 77 1.73 -1.69 -21.96
N ARG A 78 1.32 -0.43 -22.15
CA ARG A 78 2.22 0.73 -22.10
C ARG A 78 2.76 0.93 -20.68
N PRO A 79 4.02 1.41 -20.53
CA PRO A 79 4.53 1.90 -19.25
C PRO A 79 3.59 2.96 -18.64
N GLY A 80 3.53 3.02 -17.31
CA GLY A 80 2.65 3.92 -16.58
C GLY A 80 1.21 3.40 -16.38
N GLY A 81 0.89 2.22 -16.92
CA GLY A 81 -0.38 1.55 -16.66
C GLY A 81 -0.52 1.02 -15.22
N ALA A 82 -1.75 0.70 -14.84
CA ALA A 82 -2.08 0.11 -13.54
C ALA A 82 -1.23 -1.13 -13.23
N LEU A 83 -0.73 -1.20 -12.00
CA LEU A 83 -0.05 -2.39 -11.54
C LEU A 83 -1.05 -3.53 -11.32
N VAL A 84 -0.77 -4.72 -11.83
CA VAL A 84 -1.62 -5.90 -11.59
C VAL A 84 -1.37 -6.43 -10.17
N PRO A 85 -2.42 -6.74 -9.37
CA PRO A 85 -2.25 -7.19 -7.98
C PRO A 85 -1.32 -8.41 -7.81
N ASP A 86 -1.38 -9.36 -8.73
CA ASP A 86 -0.49 -10.53 -8.74
C ASP A 86 1.00 -10.15 -8.88
N THR A 87 1.31 -9.04 -9.57
CA THR A 87 2.68 -8.54 -9.68
C THR A 87 3.21 -8.06 -8.32
N LEU A 88 2.36 -7.49 -7.45
CA LEU A 88 2.75 -7.13 -6.08
C LEU A 88 3.08 -8.38 -5.27
N THR A 89 2.22 -9.39 -5.30
CA THR A 89 2.42 -10.63 -4.55
C THR A 89 3.69 -11.36 -4.99
N LYS A 90 3.89 -11.57 -6.31
CA LYS A 90 5.11 -12.19 -6.84
C LYS A 90 6.36 -11.36 -6.60
N GLY A 91 6.25 -10.03 -6.69
CA GLY A 91 7.36 -9.13 -6.38
C GLY A 91 7.80 -9.23 -4.93
N PHE A 92 6.83 -9.30 -4.01
CA PHE A 92 7.08 -9.48 -2.59
C PHE A 92 7.71 -10.83 -2.26
N SER A 93 7.15 -11.94 -2.76
CA SER A 93 7.72 -13.28 -2.55
C SER A 93 9.17 -13.34 -3.02
N ARG A 94 9.48 -12.87 -4.24
CA ARG A 94 10.87 -12.80 -4.73
C ARG A 94 11.81 -11.96 -3.87
N ARG A 95 11.30 -10.94 -3.17
CA ARG A 95 12.13 -10.11 -2.28
C ARG A 95 12.34 -10.80 -0.95
N MET A 96 11.30 -11.47 -0.42
CA MET A 96 11.40 -12.32 0.76
C MET A 96 12.37 -13.49 0.54
N ASP A 97 12.36 -14.08 -0.65
CA ASP A 97 13.28 -15.16 -1.04
C ASP A 97 14.75 -14.75 -0.88
N LYS A 98 15.06 -13.51 -1.27
CA LYS A 98 16.40 -12.92 -1.16
C LYS A 98 16.80 -12.55 0.26
N CYS A 99 15.84 -12.38 1.17
CA CYS A 99 16.12 -12.03 2.56
C CYS A 99 16.53 -13.25 3.40
N GLY A 100 16.55 -14.46 2.84
CA GLY A 100 17.00 -15.68 3.55
C GLY A 100 16.05 -16.17 4.65
N ARG A 101 14.92 -15.49 4.88
CA ARG A 101 13.89 -15.84 5.88
C ARG A 101 12.86 -16.87 5.37
N VAL A 102 13.19 -17.56 4.28
CA VAL A 102 12.33 -18.55 3.58
C VAL A 102 12.32 -19.91 4.29
N GLN A 103 13.06 -20.06 5.38
CA GLN A 103 13.17 -21.34 6.10
C GLN A 103 11.96 -21.65 6.98
N GLU A 104 11.00 -20.72 7.10
CA GLU A 104 9.71 -21.01 7.75
C GLU A 104 8.83 -21.87 6.84
N ILE A 105 8.13 -22.85 7.42
CA ILE A 105 7.21 -23.75 6.71
C ILE A 105 6.11 -22.95 5.97
N TYR A 106 5.76 -21.77 6.49
CA TYR A 106 4.78 -20.86 5.91
C TYR A 106 5.35 -19.43 5.85
N PRO A 107 6.13 -19.09 4.80
CA PRO A 107 6.70 -17.76 4.69
C PRO A 107 5.58 -16.70 4.59
N PRO A 108 5.79 -15.51 5.16
CA PRO A 108 4.76 -14.47 5.14
C PRO A 108 4.45 -14.08 3.70
N SER A 109 3.17 -13.92 3.40
CA SER A 109 2.70 -13.47 2.09
C SER A 109 2.48 -11.95 2.07
N PHE A 110 2.23 -11.38 0.89
CA PHE A 110 1.88 -9.95 0.79
C PHE A 110 0.64 -9.58 1.63
N HIS A 111 -0.29 -10.53 1.86
CA HIS A 111 -1.48 -10.27 2.68
C HIS A 111 -1.13 -9.94 4.14
N GLU A 112 -0.02 -10.46 4.65
CA GLU A 112 0.44 -10.22 6.03
C GLU A 112 0.82 -8.76 6.28
N ILE A 113 1.12 -7.99 5.23
CA ILE A 113 1.41 -6.55 5.34
C ILE A 113 0.22 -5.78 5.94
N ARG A 114 -1.02 -6.20 5.64
CA ARG A 114 -2.22 -5.56 6.20
C ARG A 114 -2.39 -5.90 7.68
N SER A 115 -2.18 -7.17 8.05
CA SER A 115 -2.18 -7.61 9.46
C SER A 115 -1.09 -6.92 10.27
N LEU A 116 0.11 -6.78 9.72
CA LEU A 116 1.22 -6.06 10.34
C LEU A 116 0.88 -4.57 10.52
N SER A 117 0.37 -3.91 9.48
CA SER A 117 -0.07 -2.51 9.56
C SER A 117 -1.10 -2.29 10.66
N SER A 118 -2.07 -3.20 10.77
CA SER A 118 -3.10 -3.15 11.79
C SER A 118 -2.51 -3.15 13.20
N ARG A 119 -1.61 -4.10 13.48
CA ARG A 119 -0.93 -4.23 14.77
C ARG A 119 -0.05 -3.02 15.09
N MET A 120 0.63 -2.47 14.10
CA MET A 120 1.46 -1.29 14.31
C MET A 120 0.66 -0.04 14.60
N TYR A 121 -0.46 0.19 13.89
CA TYR A 121 -1.35 1.30 14.21
C TYR A 121 -1.97 1.16 15.59
N LEU A 122 -2.35 -0.05 15.99
CA LEU A 122 -2.83 -0.34 17.34
C LEU A 122 -1.76 -0.03 18.40
N ALA A 123 -0.51 -0.43 18.17
CA ALA A 123 0.59 -0.16 19.11
C ALA A 123 0.92 1.34 19.21
N GLN A 124 0.84 2.08 18.10
CA GLN A 124 1.24 3.49 18.05
C GLN A 124 0.14 4.47 18.48
N TYR A 125 -1.12 4.19 18.16
CA TYR A 125 -2.23 5.12 18.37
C TYR A 125 -3.37 4.56 19.23
N GLY A 126 -3.27 3.30 19.68
CA GLY A 126 -4.33 2.64 20.42
C GLY A 126 -5.52 2.18 19.55
N THR A 127 -6.56 1.70 20.21
CA THR A 127 -7.72 1.02 19.58
C THR A 127 -8.63 1.95 18.77
N GLU A 128 -8.79 3.21 19.17
CA GLU A 128 -9.74 4.14 18.51
C GLU A 128 -9.32 4.45 17.06
N PHE A 129 -8.02 4.64 16.82
CA PHE A 129 -7.49 4.88 15.48
C PHE A 129 -7.52 3.63 14.60
N HIS A 130 -7.30 2.46 15.21
CA HIS A 130 -7.26 1.18 14.52
C HIS A 130 -8.58 0.85 13.78
N LEU A 131 -9.72 1.04 14.43
CA LEU A 131 -11.04 0.74 13.86
C LEU A 131 -11.36 1.67 12.67
N ARG A 132 -11.11 2.99 12.83
CA ARG A 132 -11.33 3.98 11.77
C ARG A 132 -10.45 3.74 10.53
N ALA A 133 -9.21 3.31 10.71
CA ALA A 133 -8.31 3.01 9.60
C ALA A 133 -8.66 1.69 8.87
N ALA A 134 -9.27 0.72 9.56
CA ALA A 134 -9.67 -0.57 8.98
C ALA A 134 -10.91 -0.47 8.08
N GLY A 135 -11.78 0.51 8.33
CA GLY A 135 -13.08 0.69 7.67
C GLY A 135 -14.16 -0.26 8.17
N THR A 136 -14.08 -0.60 9.46
CA THR A 136 -15.01 -1.44 10.24
C THR A 136 -15.43 -0.66 11.47
#